data_AF-A0A7C1D3L1-F1
#
_entry.id   AF-A0A7C1D3L1-F1
#
_cell.length_a   1.000
_cell.length_b   1.000
_cell.length_c   1.000
_cell.angle_alpha   90.00
_cell.angle_beta   90.00
_cell.angle_gamma   90.00
#
_symmetry.space_group_name_H-M   'P 1'
#
loop_
_entity.id
_entity.type
_entity.pdbx_description
1 polymer ?
#
loop_
_entity_poly.entity_id
_entity_poly.type
_entity_poly.pdbx_seq_one_letter_code
_entity_poly.pdbx_strand_id
1 'polypeptide(L)'
;MNSVKTMTSYATKINLKYRYCEQATIMDQDMAARVDQAKIFSFRLRSATDQITQTVRQCDHILEKDQCCTSQEINEISTALSEALANAIIHGNKLDPDKYVALKIKICRNKIQLIVTD
;
A
#
# COMPACT_ATOMS: atom_id res chain seq x y z
N MET A 1 39.36 -9.61 -7.33
CA MET A 1 38.35 -9.42 -8.40
C MET A 1 37.03 -9.05 -7.73
N ASN A 2 36.64 -7.79 -7.86
CA ASN A 2 35.39 -7.22 -7.35
C ASN A 2 34.20 -7.72 -8.17
N SER A 3 33.07 -8.00 -7.51
CA SER A 3 31.79 -7.38 -7.88
C SER A 3 30.76 -7.64 -6.78
N VAL A 4 30.65 -6.71 -5.82
CA VAL A 4 29.50 -6.64 -4.92
C VAL A 4 28.34 -6.11 -5.76
N LYS A 5 27.41 -6.99 -6.14
CA LYS A 5 26.18 -6.59 -6.82
C LYS A 5 25.31 -5.84 -5.83
N THR A 6 25.27 -4.53 -5.94
CA THR A 6 24.26 -3.67 -5.32
C THR A 6 22.89 -4.12 -5.81
N MET A 7 22.10 -4.75 -4.92
CA MET A 7 20.67 -4.98 -5.16
C MET A 7 19.96 -3.62 -5.06
N THR A 8 19.67 -3.03 -6.20
CA THR A 8 18.81 -1.86 -6.29
C THR A 8 17.37 -2.31 -6.09
N SER A 9 16.88 -2.30 -4.85
CA SER A 9 15.46 -2.49 -4.53
C SER A 9 14.68 -1.25 -4.97
N TYR A 10 13.72 -1.41 -5.88
CA TYR A 10 12.88 -0.31 -6.38
C TYR A 10 11.57 -0.28 -5.59
N ALA A 11 11.58 0.40 -4.44
CA ALA A 11 10.36 0.61 -3.67
C ALA A 11 9.49 1.72 -4.31
N THR A 12 8.41 1.35 -4.99
CA THR A 12 7.41 2.31 -5.47
C THR A 12 6.51 2.72 -4.30
N LYS A 13 6.56 4.00 -3.94
CA LYS A 13 5.70 4.62 -2.91
C LYS A 13 4.58 5.41 -3.58
N ILE A 14 3.35 4.94 -3.42
CA ILE A 14 2.16 5.72 -3.77
C ILE A 14 1.82 6.59 -2.56
N ASN A 15 1.93 7.92 -2.71
CA ASN A 15 1.56 8.90 -1.68
C ASN A 15 0.32 9.68 -2.15
N LEU A 16 -0.82 9.46 -1.51
CA LEU A 16 -2.05 10.21 -1.78
C LEU A 16 -2.39 11.08 -0.55
N LYS A 17 -2.63 12.38 -0.77
CA LYS A 17 -3.09 13.34 0.26
C LYS A 17 -4.62 13.41 0.17
N TYR A 18 -5.33 13.11 1.26
CA TYR A 18 -6.80 13.22 1.31
C TYR A 18 -7.28 14.18 2.40
N ARG A 19 -8.37 14.90 2.13
CA ARG A 19 -9.09 15.78 3.08
C ARG A 19 -10.10 14.94 3.87
N TYR A 20 -10.03 15.01 5.19
CA TYR A 20 -11.03 14.42 6.09
C TYR A 20 -12.35 15.22 6.00
N CYS A 21 -13.49 14.53 6.00
CA CYS A 21 -14.80 15.14 6.18
C CYS A 21 -15.01 15.40 7.68
N GLU A 22 -15.07 16.67 8.10
CA GLU A 22 -15.27 17.06 9.50
C GLU A 22 -16.73 16.90 9.92
N GLN A 23 -17.01 15.99 10.87
CA GLN A 23 -18.12 16.15 11.79
C GLN A 23 -17.68 15.87 13.23
N ALA A 24 -17.44 16.99 13.94
CA ALA A 24 -17.52 17.29 15.37
C ALA A 24 -17.01 16.27 16.41
N THR A 25 -16.20 16.74 17.38
CA THR A 25 -16.65 17.01 18.77
C THR A 25 -15.45 17.48 19.63
N ILE A 26 -15.60 18.70 20.17
CA ILE A 26 -15.10 19.29 21.44
C ILE A 26 -13.63 19.04 21.87
N MET A 27 -12.97 20.16 22.15
CA MET A 27 -11.59 20.34 22.62
C MET A 27 -11.30 19.55 23.91
N ASP A 28 -10.20 18.81 23.92
CA ASP A 28 -9.54 18.38 25.16
C ASP A 28 -8.02 18.51 25.01
N GLN A 29 -7.38 19.16 25.98
CA GLN A 29 -5.99 19.62 25.94
C GLN A 29 -4.95 18.47 26.11
N ASP A 30 -5.42 17.24 26.30
CA ASP A 30 -4.59 16.01 26.32
C ASP A 30 -4.29 15.42 24.91
N MET A 31 -4.73 16.09 23.83
CA MET A 31 -4.62 15.60 22.44
C MET A 31 -3.22 15.65 21.80
N ALA A 32 -2.20 16.18 22.47
CA ALA A 32 -0.84 16.22 21.90
C ALA A 32 -0.11 14.86 22.00
N ALA A 33 -0.58 13.94 22.86
CA ALA A 33 0.05 12.64 23.09
C ALA A 33 -0.63 11.45 22.40
N ARG A 34 -1.80 11.66 21.75
CA ARG A 34 -2.40 10.65 20.87
C ARG A 34 -1.66 10.67 19.54
N VAL A 35 -0.48 10.05 19.55
CA VAL A 35 0.26 9.68 18.35
C VAL A 35 -0.73 9.09 17.35
N ASP A 36 -0.80 9.73 16.19
CA ASP A 36 -1.51 9.34 14.99
C ASP A 36 -1.32 7.82 14.73
N GLN A 37 -2.18 6.98 15.29
CA GLN A 37 -1.99 5.52 15.25
C GLN A 37 -2.27 5.04 13.82
N ALA A 38 -1.20 4.87 13.04
CA ALA A 38 -1.28 4.33 11.71
C ALA A 38 -1.71 2.86 11.77
N LYS A 39 -2.78 2.49 11.04
CA LYS A 39 -3.13 1.09 10.81
C LYS A 39 -2.20 0.54 9.72
N ILE A 40 -1.51 -0.56 10.00
CA ILE A 40 -0.54 -1.15 9.08
C ILE A 40 -0.96 -2.58 8.74
N PHE A 41 -1.09 -2.85 7.45
CA PHE A 41 -1.34 -4.18 6.89
C PHE A 41 -0.15 -4.59 6.04
N SER A 42 0.29 -5.84 6.17
CA SER A 42 1.43 -6.38 5.41
C SER A 42 1.04 -7.69 4.75
N PHE A 43 1.28 -7.76 3.44
CA PHE A 43 1.03 -8.92 2.60
C PHE A 43 2.33 -9.36 1.94
N ARG A 44 2.45 -10.66 1.72
CA ARG A 44 3.53 -11.27 0.94
C ARG A 44 2.92 -12.19 -0.08
N LEU A 45 3.19 -11.91 -1.35
CA LEU A 45 2.64 -12.63 -2.49
C LEU A 45 3.79 -13.33 -3.20
N ARG A 46 3.57 -14.55 -3.69
CA ARG A 46 4.51 -15.17 -4.64
C ARG A 46 4.55 -14.32 -5.92
N SER A 47 5.68 -14.34 -6.62
CA SER A 47 5.83 -13.61 -7.89
C SER A 47 5.10 -14.32 -9.04
N ALA A 48 3.77 -14.40 -8.91
CA ALA A 48 2.86 -15.00 -9.86
C ALA A 48 1.66 -14.06 -10.09
N THR A 49 1.28 -13.86 -11.35
CA THR A 49 0.30 -12.84 -11.75
C THR A 49 -1.13 -13.17 -11.35
N ASP A 50 -1.44 -14.44 -11.10
CA ASP A 50 -2.74 -14.94 -10.65
C ASP A 50 -3.15 -14.39 -9.28
N GLN A 51 -2.19 -13.99 -8.45
CA GLN A 51 -2.45 -13.45 -7.11
C GLN A 51 -2.75 -11.94 -7.11
N ILE A 52 -2.54 -11.23 -8.22
CA ILE A 52 -2.69 -9.76 -8.28
C ILE A 52 -4.14 -9.36 -8.00
N THR A 53 -5.11 -9.92 -8.73
CA THR A 53 -6.52 -9.55 -8.58
C THR A 53 -7.05 -9.79 -7.18
N GLN A 54 -6.67 -10.90 -6.54
CA GLN A 54 -7.06 -11.20 -5.17
C GLN A 54 -6.44 -10.20 -4.19
N THR A 55 -5.17 -9.86 -4.36
CA THR A 55 -4.47 -8.91 -3.49
C THR A 55 -5.09 -7.51 -3.58
N VAL A 56 -5.45 -7.07 -4.78
CA VAL A 56 -6.12 -5.78 -5.00
C VAL A 56 -7.49 -5.77 -4.31
N ARG A 57 -8.32 -6.81 -4.48
CA ARG A 57 -9.61 -6.91 -3.78
C ARG A 57 -9.47 -6.90 -2.26
N GLN A 58 -8.42 -7.51 -1.71
CA GLN A 58 -8.14 -7.45 -0.28
C GLN A 58 -7.79 -6.03 0.18
N CYS A 59 -7.03 -5.28 -0.63
CA CYS A 59 -6.76 -3.87 -0.39
C CYS A 59 -8.05 -3.05 -0.41
N ASP A 60 -8.90 -3.22 -1.42
CA ASP A 60 -10.18 -2.53 -1.55
C ASP A 60 -11.04 -2.76 -0.31
N HIS A 61 -11.18 -4.02 0.13
CA HIS A 61 -11.95 -4.36 1.32
C HIS A 61 -11.43 -3.68 2.61
N ILE A 62 -10.11 -3.51 2.74
CA ILE A 62 -9.50 -2.80 3.87
C ILE A 62 -9.86 -1.31 3.82
N LEU A 63 -9.77 -0.69 2.64
CA LEU A 63 -10.07 0.72 2.45
C LEU A 63 -11.56 1.04 2.64
N GLU A 64 -12.44 0.17 2.15
CA GLU A 64 -13.89 0.24 2.36
C GLU A 64 -14.24 0.14 3.85
N LYS A 65 -13.65 -0.84 4.54
CA LYS A 65 -13.90 -1.06 5.97
C LYS A 65 -13.42 0.11 6.83
N ASP A 66 -12.32 0.76 6.46
CA ASP A 66 -11.81 1.92 7.18
C ASP A 66 -12.55 3.22 6.84
N GLN A 67 -13.42 3.21 5.83
CA GLN A 67 -14.17 4.38 5.33
C GLN A 67 -13.26 5.59 5.06
N CYS A 68 -12.02 5.32 4.65
CA CYS A 68 -11.00 6.35 4.46
C CYS A 68 -10.94 6.90 3.02
N CYS A 69 -11.68 6.27 2.10
CA CYS A 69 -11.72 6.62 0.68
C CYS A 69 -13.16 6.54 0.16
N THR A 70 -13.45 7.35 -0.86
CA THR A 70 -14.61 7.20 -1.73
C THR A 70 -14.44 6.01 -2.68
N SER A 71 -15.54 5.51 -3.24
CA SER A 71 -15.48 4.42 -4.23
C SER A 71 -14.66 4.77 -5.46
N GLN A 72 -14.64 6.04 -5.88
CA GLN A 72 -13.81 6.48 -7.00
C GLN A 72 -12.32 6.40 -6.65
N GLU A 73 -11.92 6.90 -5.49
CA GLU A 73 -10.54 6.84 -5.02
C GLU A 73 -10.07 5.40 -4.84
N ILE A 74 -10.93 4.51 -4.35
CA ILE A 74 -10.64 3.09 -4.25
C ILE A 74 -10.33 2.52 -5.64
N ASN A 75 -11.18 2.76 -6.65
CA ASN A 75 -10.94 2.28 -8.01
C ASN A 75 -9.61 2.78 -8.62
N GLU A 76 -9.27 4.05 -8.37
CA GLU A 76 -7.98 4.63 -8.79
C GLU A 76 -6.80 3.94 -8.09
N ILE A 77 -6.91 3.69 -6.78
CA ILE A 77 -5.93 2.95 -6.00
C ILE A 77 -5.81 1.50 -6.49
N SER A 78 -6.91 0.82 -6.77
CA SER A 78 -6.93 -0.57 -7.27
C SER A 78 -6.17 -0.67 -8.59
N THR A 79 -6.38 0.29 -9.49
CA THR A 79 -5.69 0.36 -10.79
C THR A 79 -4.19 0.57 -10.60
N ALA A 80 -3.80 1.58 -9.83
CA ALA A 80 -2.38 1.88 -9.57
C ALA A 80 -1.66 0.73 -8.82
N LEU A 81 -2.35 0.07 -7.89
CA LEU A 81 -1.81 -1.08 -7.17
C LEU A 81 -1.63 -2.29 -8.10
N SER A 82 -2.60 -2.57 -8.97
CA SER A 82 -2.50 -3.64 -9.95
C SER A 82 -1.29 -3.46 -10.87
N GLU A 83 -1.08 -2.24 -11.38
CA GLU A 83 0.09 -1.90 -12.20
C GLU A 83 1.41 -2.03 -11.42
N ALA A 84 1.47 -1.54 -10.17
CA ALA A 84 2.65 -1.64 -9.35
C ALA A 84 3.03 -3.10 -9.02
N LEU A 85 2.03 -3.95 -8.73
CA LEU A 85 2.23 -5.38 -8.49
C LEU A 85 2.68 -6.09 -9.77
N ALA A 86 2.05 -5.80 -10.92
CA ALA A 86 2.45 -6.36 -12.20
C ALA A 86 3.91 -5.99 -12.54
N ASN A 87 4.30 -4.73 -12.31
CA ASN A 87 5.67 -4.27 -12.51
C ASN A 87 6.66 -4.98 -11.60
N ALA A 88 6.35 -5.12 -10.31
CA ALA A 88 7.19 -5.84 -9.35
C ALA A 88 7.36 -7.32 -9.74
N ILE A 89 6.29 -7.99 -10.17
CA ILE A 89 6.31 -9.42 -10.53
C ILE A 89 7.01 -9.66 -11.88
N ILE A 90 6.63 -8.92 -12.92
CA ILE A 90 7.06 -9.15 -14.30
C ILE A 90 8.43 -8.52 -14.55
N HIS A 91 8.64 -7.28 -14.12
CA HIS A 91 9.85 -6.53 -14.43
C HIS A 91 10.90 -6.60 -13.32
N GLY A 92 10.49 -6.50 -12.05
CA GLY A 92 11.39 -6.62 -10.89
C GLY A 92 11.89 -8.05 -10.71
N ASN A 93 10.97 -8.95 -10.36
CA ASN A 93 11.27 -10.35 -10.07
C ASN A 93 11.40 -11.24 -11.31
N LYS A 94 11.07 -10.76 -12.51
CA LYS A 94 11.19 -11.51 -13.77
C LYS A 94 10.45 -12.85 -13.76
N LEU A 95 9.29 -12.89 -13.10
CA LEU A 95 8.46 -14.10 -12.93
C LEU A 95 9.21 -15.26 -12.23
N ASP A 96 10.23 -14.95 -11.43
CA ASP A 96 10.95 -15.95 -10.63
C ASP A 96 10.03 -16.49 -9.52
N PRO A 97 9.65 -17.79 -9.57
CA PRO A 97 8.68 -18.36 -8.64
C PRO A 97 9.18 -18.45 -7.19
N ASP A 98 10.50 -18.35 -6.97
CA ASP A 98 11.12 -18.39 -5.65
C ASP A 98 11.16 -17.00 -4.98
N LYS A 99 10.84 -15.95 -5.72
CA LYS A 99 10.78 -14.57 -5.22
C LYS A 99 9.38 -14.16 -4.82
N TYR A 100 9.31 -13.11 -4.01
CA TYR A 100 8.06 -12.61 -3.46
C TYR A 100 7.96 -11.10 -3.60
N VAL A 101 6.75 -10.61 -3.77
CA VAL A 101 6.45 -9.18 -3.67
C VAL A 101 5.86 -8.91 -2.28
N ALA A 102 6.34 -7.87 -1.61
CA ALA A 102 5.79 -7.37 -0.37
C ALA A 102 4.91 -6.15 -0.63
N LEU A 103 3.67 -6.18 -0.12
CA LEU A 103 2.76 -5.04 -0.11
C LEU A 103 2.55 -4.60 1.34
N LYS A 104 2.80 -3.32 1.61
CA LYS A 104 2.51 -2.69 2.90
C LYS A 104 1.53 -1.55 2.69
N ILE A 105 0.39 -1.63 3.38
CA ILE A 105 -0.64 -0.59 3.40
C ILE A 105 -0.54 0.11 4.74
N LYS A 106 -0.37 1.43 4.73
CA LYS A 106 -0.39 2.27 5.92
C LYS A 106 -1.51 3.29 5.78
N ILE A 107 -2.48 3.23 6.67
CA ILE A 107 -3.56 4.20 6.77
C ILE A 107 -3.24 5.10 7.97
N CYS A 108 -2.96 6.37 7.70
CA CYS A 108 -2.78 7.42 8.70
C CYS A 108 -3.95 8.40 8.57
N ARG A 109 -4.16 9.27 9.57
CA ARG A 109 -5.30 10.19 9.61
C ARG A 109 -5.48 11.05 8.35
N ASN A 110 -4.38 11.46 7.70
CA ASN A 110 -4.43 12.35 6.53
C ASN A 110 -3.80 11.77 5.26
N LYS A 111 -3.39 10.50 5.27
CA LYS A 111 -2.69 9.88 4.14
C LYS A 111 -2.83 8.37 4.14
N ILE A 112 -2.87 7.82 2.93
CA ILE A 112 -2.76 6.38 2.71
C ILE A 112 -1.49 6.15 1.91
N GLN A 113 -0.69 5.20 2.38
CA GLN A 113 0.56 4.86 1.74
C GLN A 113 0.56 3.37 1.39
N LEU A 114 0.59 3.08 0.10
CA LEU A 114 0.82 1.74 -0.43
C LEU A 114 2.28 1.65 -0.85
N ILE A 115 2.98 0.64 -0.33
CA ILE A 115 4.39 0.38 -0.62
C ILE A 115 4.48 -1.01 -1.20
N VAL A 116 4.89 -1.10 -2.46
CA VAL A 116 5.19 -2.36 -3.15
C VAL A 116 6.70 -2.51 -3.21
N THR A 117 7.21 -3.71 -2.89
CA THR A 117 8.64 -4.03 -2.91
C THR A 117 8.81 -5.41 -3.52
N ASP A 118 9.58 -5.49 -4.61
CA ASP A 118 10.01 -6.73 -5.26
C ASP A 118 11.24 -7.38 -4.60
#